data_AF-A0A9W7Y6M6-F1
#
_entry.id   AF-A0A9W7Y6M6-F1
#
_cell.length_a   1.000
_cell.length_b   1.000
_cell.length_c   1.000
_cell.angle_alpha   90.00
_cell.angle_beta   90.00
_cell.angle_gamma   90.00
#
_symmetry.space_group_name_H-M   'P 1'
#
loop_
_entity.id
_entity.type
_entity.pdbx_description
1 polymer ?
#
loop_
_entity_poly.entity_id
_entity_poly.type
_entity_poly.pdbx_seq_one_letter_code
_entity_poly.pdbx_strand_id
1 'polypeptide(L)'
;MGIDDLIDNILGSDTGSEREGDACFWLDVAGASAQEISDIGDVFELHPLTVEDMDHENPRDKIDVFGDYVSTGYLANGGVVPPYTKEVPLSGLVNFPPYIVYAILDEITDQLSPEIVAIEQRVDAIDELVLILSHNEHENMLRQMGEQRRRILTTWQSTHPKIEVVETLVHMLSSRVWAMQSGLAEEVSQYLGDVHGHLTAAVGSCSRAEAVLSRSHSNYLAKISLELSRATFDSNSTTERWTMLGTIVVPINIVTSFLGVNLKVPGQDRDDTLNFFIVMACMVIYASATLAFWRWRQII
;
A
#
# COMPACT_ATOMS: atom_id res chain seq x y z
N MET A 1 -37.81 -10.46 22.15
CA MET A 1 -37.49 -10.46 23.58
C MET A 1 -36.67 -9.22 23.77
N GLY A 2 -37.19 -8.23 24.50
CA GLY A 2 -36.45 -6.98 24.70
C GLY A 2 -35.17 -7.24 25.49
N ILE A 3 -34.16 -6.40 25.33
CA ILE A 3 -32.95 -6.45 26.18
C ILE A 3 -33.36 -6.35 27.67
N ASP A 4 -34.41 -5.59 27.97
CA ASP A 4 -35.06 -5.54 29.30
C ASP A 4 -35.56 -6.91 29.79
N ASP A 5 -36.21 -7.72 28.94
CA ASP A 5 -36.68 -9.08 29.30
C ASP A 5 -35.50 -10.04 29.54
N LEU A 6 -34.36 -9.81 28.88
CA LEU A 6 -33.14 -10.61 29.04
C LEU A 6 -32.42 -10.23 30.33
N ILE A 7 -32.31 -8.93 30.60
CA ILE A 7 -31.73 -8.37 31.83
C ILE A 7 -32.56 -8.81 33.05
N ASP A 8 -33.89 -8.74 32.97
CA ASP A 8 -34.78 -9.22 34.04
C ASP A 8 -34.75 -10.74 34.22
N ASN A 9 -34.49 -11.54 33.17
CA ASN A 9 -34.33 -13.00 33.33
C ASN A 9 -32.96 -13.39 33.90
N ILE A 10 -31.90 -12.66 33.55
CA ILE A 10 -30.54 -12.92 34.04
C ILE A 10 -30.39 -12.43 35.49
N LEU A 11 -30.95 -11.26 35.83
CA LEU A 11 -30.86 -10.66 37.17
C LEU A 11 -32.04 -11.01 38.09
N GLY A 12 -33.20 -11.39 37.54
CA GLY A 12 -34.45 -11.61 38.28
C GLY A 12 -34.81 -13.08 38.55
N SER A 13 -33.94 -14.05 38.24
CA SER A 13 -34.14 -15.45 38.63
C SER A 13 -33.80 -15.71 40.11
N ASP A 14 -34.42 -14.94 41.01
CA ASP A 14 -34.45 -15.24 42.44
C ASP A 14 -35.62 -16.21 42.72
N THR A 15 -35.45 -17.48 42.36
CA THR A 15 -36.24 -18.59 42.93
C THR A 15 -35.32 -19.65 43.50
N GLY A 16 -34.78 -19.35 44.68
CA GLY A 16 -34.75 -20.27 45.82
C GLY A 16 -34.40 -21.74 45.57
N SER A 17 -33.22 -22.04 45.03
CA SER A 17 -32.34 -23.11 45.52
C SER A 17 -31.04 -23.09 44.72
N GLU A 18 -29.92 -22.95 45.43
CA GLU A 18 -28.55 -22.90 44.92
C GLU A 18 -28.17 -21.58 44.24
N ARG A 19 -27.48 -20.72 44.99
CA ARG A 19 -26.54 -19.77 44.39
C ARG A 19 -25.42 -20.59 43.75
N GLU A 20 -25.59 -21.03 42.51
CA GLU A 20 -24.49 -21.47 41.65
C GLU A 20 -23.64 -20.24 41.30
N GLY A 21 -22.75 -19.86 42.21
CA GLY A 21 -21.83 -18.72 42.06
C GLY A 21 -20.70 -18.93 41.06
N ASP A 22 -20.91 -19.70 39.99
CA ASP A 22 -19.86 -20.08 39.02
C ASP A 22 -20.35 -20.12 37.55
N ALA A 23 -21.57 -19.67 37.26
CA ALA A 23 -22.09 -19.64 35.89
C ALA A 23 -21.53 -18.43 35.12
N CYS A 24 -20.56 -18.68 34.23
CA CYS A 24 -20.09 -17.72 33.24
C CYS A 24 -21.14 -17.57 32.13
N PHE A 25 -21.54 -16.34 31.80
CA PHE A 25 -22.44 -16.05 30.69
C PHE A 25 -21.77 -15.13 29.67
N TRP A 26 -22.15 -15.25 28.40
CA TRP A 26 -21.72 -14.39 27.32
C TRP A 26 -22.94 -13.69 26.72
N LEU A 27 -22.90 -12.36 26.72
CA LEU A 27 -23.90 -11.52 26.08
C LEU A 27 -23.32 -10.98 24.76
N ASP A 28 -23.92 -11.37 23.64
CA ASP A 28 -23.64 -10.82 22.32
C ASP A 28 -24.77 -9.88 21.90
N VAL A 29 -24.42 -8.62 21.61
CA VAL A 29 -25.38 -7.58 21.23
C VAL A 29 -24.96 -6.99 19.89
N ALA A 30 -25.72 -7.30 18.84
CA ALA A 30 -25.47 -6.82 17.49
C ALA A 30 -26.42 -5.68 17.11
N GLY A 31 -25.87 -4.58 16.59
CA GLY A 31 -26.67 -3.46 16.06
C GLY A 31 -27.50 -2.73 17.13
N ALA A 32 -26.97 -2.62 18.35
CA ALA A 32 -27.64 -1.94 19.46
C ALA A 32 -27.96 -0.47 19.14
N SER A 33 -29.13 -0.02 19.56
CA SER A 33 -29.49 1.40 19.57
C SER A 33 -28.80 2.14 20.71
N ALA A 34 -28.63 3.47 20.58
CA ALA A 34 -28.05 4.30 21.63
C ALA A 34 -28.78 4.17 22.98
N GLN A 35 -30.09 3.88 22.97
CA GLN A 35 -30.85 3.62 24.18
C GLN A 35 -30.43 2.30 24.84
N GLU A 36 -30.33 1.22 24.07
CA GLU A 36 -29.90 -0.10 24.58
C GLU A 36 -28.46 -0.06 25.10
N ILE A 37 -27.58 0.71 24.45
CA ILE A 37 -26.20 0.93 24.93
C ILE A 37 -26.21 1.65 26.29
N SER A 38 -27.07 2.65 26.47
CA SER A 38 -27.24 3.35 27.75
C SER A 38 -27.78 2.41 28.84
N ASP A 39 -28.79 1.60 28.53
CA ASP A 39 -29.41 0.67 29.48
C ASP A 39 -28.40 -0.40 29.94
N ILE A 40 -27.56 -0.91 29.02
CA ILE A 40 -26.43 -1.80 29.34
C ILE A 40 -25.42 -1.10 30.24
N GLY A 41 -25.10 0.17 29.95
CA GLY A 41 -24.19 0.98 30.75
C GLY A 41 -24.64 1.12 32.20
N ASP A 42 -25.94 1.38 32.42
CA ASP A 42 -26.52 1.53 33.76
C ASP A 42 -26.56 0.18 34.51
N VAL A 43 -26.87 -0.92 33.83
CA VAL A 43 -27.00 -2.26 34.45
C VAL A 43 -25.66 -2.84 34.88
N PHE A 44 -24.61 -2.65 34.08
CA PHE A 44 -23.27 -3.15 34.39
C PHE A 44 -22.38 -2.12 35.12
N GLU A 45 -22.96 -0.97 35.53
CA GLU A 45 -22.26 0.14 36.19
C GLU A 45 -21.01 0.60 35.39
N LEU A 46 -21.13 0.67 34.06
CA LEU A 46 -20.03 1.05 33.18
C LEU A 46 -19.70 2.55 33.31
N HIS A 47 -18.42 2.88 33.12
CA HIS A 47 -17.99 4.28 33.15
C HIS A 47 -18.58 5.03 31.93
N PRO A 48 -19.02 6.30 32.05
CA PRO A 48 -19.63 7.05 30.95
C PRO A 48 -18.78 7.12 29.67
N LEU A 49 -17.45 7.15 29.82
CA LEU A 49 -16.52 7.09 28.68
C LEU A 49 -16.62 5.76 27.91
N THR A 50 -16.79 4.64 28.61
CA THR A 50 -16.96 3.32 27.99
C THR A 50 -18.26 3.26 27.18
N VAL A 51 -19.34 3.82 27.73
CA VAL A 51 -20.65 3.92 27.05
C VAL A 51 -20.54 4.81 25.81
N GLU A 52 -19.86 5.96 25.93
CA GLU A 52 -19.56 6.85 24.81
C GLU A 52 -18.74 6.13 23.72
N ASP A 53 -17.71 5.38 24.08
CA ASP A 53 -16.89 4.61 23.12
C ASP A 53 -17.69 3.52 22.40
N MET A 54 -18.68 2.91 23.06
CA MET A 54 -19.58 1.91 22.46
C MET A 54 -20.52 2.50 21.41
N ASP A 55 -20.89 3.77 21.53
CA ASP A 55 -21.79 4.48 20.60
C ASP A 55 -21.04 5.03 19.35
N HIS A 56 -19.70 5.03 19.37
CA HIS A 56 -18.91 5.55 18.25
C HIS A 56 -18.85 4.58 17.04
N GLU A 57 -19.13 5.08 15.83
CA GLU A 57 -19.11 4.30 14.57
C GLU A 57 -17.73 3.74 14.16
N ASN A 58 -16.64 4.22 14.74
CA ASN A 58 -15.28 3.77 14.40
C ASN A 58 -14.39 3.73 15.65
N PRO A 59 -14.57 2.73 16.51
CA PRO A 59 -13.78 2.60 17.73
C PRO A 59 -12.31 2.41 17.37
N ARG A 60 -11.43 3.14 18.06
CA ARG A 60 -9.99 2.89 17.97
C ARG A 60 -9.68 1.58 18.67
N ASP A 61 -8.74 0.83 18.12
CA ASP A 61 -8.16 -0.31 18.82
C ASP A 61 -7.50 0.19 20.11
N LYS A 62 -8.07 -0.19 21.26
CA LYS A 62 -7.62 0.26 22.57
C LYS A 62 -8.03 -0.71 23.67
N ILE A 63 -7.39 -0.56 24.82
CA ILE A 63 -7.71 -1.29 26.03
C ILE A 63 -7.68 -0.33 27.21
N ASP A 64 -8.79 -0.30 27.96
CA ASP A 64 -8.96 0.51 29.16
C ASP A 64 -9.24 -0.44 30.34
N VAL A 65 -8.34 -0.45 31.31
CA VAL A 65 -8.46 -1.28 32.52
C VAL A 65 -9.10 -0.43 33.62
N PHE A 66 -10.31 -0.79 34.01
CA PHE A 66 -11.01 -0.23 35.17
C PHE A 66 -10.83 -1.17 36.36
N GLY A 67 -11.11 -0.69 37.58
CA GLY A 67 -10.93 -1.50 38.80
C GLY A 67 -11.71 -2.82 38.76
N ASP A 68 -12.92 -2.78 38.22
CA ASP A 68 -13.88 -3.88 38.28
C ASP A 68 -14.13 -4.57 36.92
N TYR A 69 -13.68 -3.97 35.81
CA TYR A 69 -13.84 -4.53 34.46
C TYR A 69 -12.74 -4.05 33.49
N VAL A 70 -12.64 -4.71 32.33
CA VAL A 70 -11.76 -4.32 31.23
C VAL A 70 -12.61 -4.01 30.02
N SER A 71 -12.40 -2.84 29.42
CA SER A 71 -12.98 -2.48 28.13
C SER A 71 -11.93 -2.64 27.03
N THR A 72 -12.29 -3.30 25.94
CA THR A 72 -11.42 -3.42 24.76
C THR A 72 -12.20 -3.01 23.50
N GLY A 73 -11.64 -2.06 22.77
CA GLY A 73 -12.09 -1.73 21.41
C GLY A 73 -11.22 -2.49 20.42
N TYR A 74 -11.84 -3.22 19.49
CA TYR A 74 -11.11 -3.96 18.47
C TYR A 74 -11.85 -3.94 17.13
N LEU A 75 -11.26 -3.32 16.12
CA LEU A 75 -11.86 -3.17 14.80
C LEU A 75 -11.68 -4.45 13.97
N ALA A 76 -12.78 -5.12 13.60
CA ALA A 76 -12.75 -6.22 12.66
C ALA A 76 -12.50 -5.72 11.22
N ASN A 77 -11.70 -6.48 10.46
CA ASN A 77 -11.40 -6.09 9.08
C ASN A 77 -12.67 -6.20 8.21
N GLY A 78 -13.05 -5.13 7.52
CA GLY A 78 -14.31 -5.08 6.77
C GLY A 78 -15.58 -4.94 7.63
N GLY A 79 -15.45 -4.72 8.95
CA GLY A 79 -16.57 -4.41 9.85
C GLY A 79 -17.49 -5.59 10.18
N VAL A 80 -17.10 -6.82 9.83
CA VAL A 80 -17.88 -8.02 10.11
C VAL A 80 -17.11 -8.92 11.06
N VAL A 81 -17.64 -9.06 12.29
CA VAL A 81 -17.16 -10.07 13.23
C VAL A 81 -17.62 -11.44 12.69
N PRO A 82 -16.70 -12.39 12.46
CA PRO A 82 -17.05 -13.72 11.99
C PRO A 82 -17.80 -14.49 13.08
N PRO A 83 -18.70 -15.43 12.70
CA PRO A 83 -19.33 -16.30 13.67
C PRO A 83 -18.25 -17.11 14.40
N TYR A 84 -18.40 -17.27 15.70
CA TYR A 84 -17.49 -18.06 16.52
C TYR A 84 -17.45 -19.52 16.02
N THR A 85 -16.35 -19.92 15.38
CA THR A 85 -16.18 -21.25 14.78
C THR A 85 -15.17 -22.15 15.47
N LYS A 86 -14.41 -21.63 16.45
CA LYS A 86 -13.38 -22.42 17.13
C LYS A 86 -14.01 -23.44 18.08
N GLU A 87 -13.59 -24.69 17.96
CA GLU A 87 -14.00 -25.74 18.88
C GLU A 87 -13.50 -25.39 20.28
N VAL A 88 -14.45 -25.24 21.20
CA VAL A 88 -14.15 -24.96 22.60
C VAL A 88 -13.46 -26.20 23.19
N PRO A 89 -12.24 -26.11 23.73
CA PRO A 89 -11.60 -27.25 24.36
C PRO A 89 -12.44 -27.69 25.56
N LEU A 90 -12.59 -29.01 25.72
CA LEU A 90 -13.38 -29.66 26.79
C LEU A 90 -12.83 -29.41 28.22
N SER A 91 -11.72 -28.67 28.36
CA SER A 91 -11.19 -28.20 29.63
C SER A 91 -12.02 -27.01 30.12
N GLY A 92 -12.10 -26.78 31.43
CA GLY A 92 -12.89 -25.70 32.05
C GLY A 92 -12.54 -24.25 31.65
N LEU A 93 -11.79 -24.04 30.56
CA LEU A 93 -11.51 -22.74 29.94
C LEU A 93 -12.77 -22.01 29.45
N VAL A 94 -13.86 -22.73 29.15
CA VAL A 94 -15.13 -22.12 28.71
C VAL A 94 -15.70 -21.17 29.77
N ASN A 95 -15.47 -21.51 31.04
CA ASN A 95 -15.94 -20.73 32.17
C ASN A 95 -14.96 -19.61 32.57
N PHE A 96 -13.90 -19.40 31.78
CA PHE A 96 -12.89 -18.37 32.02
C PHE A 96 -13.05 -17.25 30.97
N PRO A 97 -13.65 -16.10 31.32
CA PRO A 97 -13.96 -15.02 30.37
C PRO A 97 -12.79 -14.57 29.48
N PRO A 98 -11.53 -14.50 29.96
CA PRO A 98 -10.40 -14.13 29.10
C PRO A 98 -10.14 -15.09 27.92
N TYR A 99 -10.56 -16.35 28.01
CA TYR A 99 -10.46 -17.29 26.89
C TYR A 99 -11.37 -16.89 25.72
N ILE A 100 -12.58 -16.41 26.01
CA ILE A 100 -13.52 -15.95 24.98
C ILE A 100 -12.96 -14.72 24.28
N VAL A 101 -12.39 -13.78 25.05
CA VAL A 101 -11.71 -12.60 24.50
C VAL A 101 -10.55 -13.01 23.58
N TYR A 102 -9.70 -13.94 24.02
CA TYR A 102 -8.64 -14.51 23.19
C TYR A 102 -9.21 -15.05 21.88
N ALA A 103 -10.24 -15.91 21.94
CA ALA A 103 -10.74 -16.59 20.75
C ALA A 103 -11.36 -15.63 19.73
N ILE A 104 -11.99 -14.53 20.18
CA ILE A 104 -12.47 -13.45 19.31
C ILE A 104 -11.29 -12.71 18.67
N LEU A 105 -10.29 -12.32 19.47
CA LEU A 105 -9.11 -11.61 18.97
C LEU A 105 -8.33 -12.43 17.95
N ASP A 106 -8.19 -13.72 18.20
CA ASP A 106 -7.48 -14.66 17.34
C ASP A 106 -8.22 -14.83 16.00
N GLU A 107 -9.54 -15.03 16.04
CA GLU A 107 -10.35 -15.13 14.83
C GLU A 107 -10.33 -13.82 14.00
N ILE A 108 -10.37 -12.65 14.64
CA ILE A 108 -10.21 -11.37 13.92
C ILE A 108 -8.79 -11.22 13.35
N THR A 109 -7.77 -11.71 14.06
CA THR A 109 -6.37 -11.70 13.60
C THR A 109 -6.18 -12.61 12.38
N ASP A 110 -6.80 -13.79 12.37
CA ASP A 110 -6.75 -14.74 11.27
C ASP A 110 -7.31 -14.15 9.95
N GLN A 111 -8.30 -13.24 10.03
CA GLN A 111 -8.83 -12.54 8.86
C GLN A 111 -7.83 -11.58 8.19
N LEU A 112 -6.79 -11.13 8.88
CA LEU A 112 -5.78 -10.23 8.31
C LEU A 112 -4.81 -10.97 7.39
N SER A 113 -4.57 -12.26 7.67
CA SER A 113 -3.63 -13.10 6.92
C SER A 113 -3.83 -13.07 5.39
N PRO A 114 -5.03 -13.33 4.83
CA PRO A 114 -5.23 -13.31 3.38
C PRO A 114 -5.01 -11.92 2.76
N GLU A 115 -5.32 -10.83 3.48
CA GLU A 115 -5.09 -9.48 2.98
C GLU A 115 -3.60 -9.17 2.87
N ILE A 116 -2.81 -9.55 3.88
CA ILE A 116 -1.36 -9.34 3.92
C ILE A 116 -0.69 -10.11 2.80
N VAL A 117 -1.05 -11.39 2.61
CA VAL A 117 -0.52 -12.21 1.51
C VAL A 117 -0.86 -11.59 0.15
N ALA A 118 -2.08 -11.09 -0.01
CA ALA A 118 -2.49 -10.42 -1.25
C ALA A 118 -1.72 -9.10 -1.49
N ILE A 119 -1.31 -8.40 -0.44
CA ILE A 119 -0.45 -7.21 -0.54
C ILE A 119 0.96 -7.61 -0.98
N GLU A 120 1.58 -8.60 -0.32
CA GLU A 120 2.93 -9.07 -0.66
C GLU A 120 3.00 -9.53 -2.12
N GLN A 121 2.08 -10.39 -2.56
CA GLN A 121 2.03 -10.87 -3.94
C GLN A 121 1.86 -9.75 -4.98
N ARG A 122 1.06 -8.72 -4.68
CA ARG A 122 0.86 -7.58 -5.58
C ARG A 122 2.10 -6.69 -5.66
N VAL A 123 2.80 -6.51 -4.55
CA VAL A 123 4.06 -5.75 -4.53
C VAL A 123 5.15 -6.49 -5.30
N ASP A 124 5.28 -7.80 -5.11
CA ASP A 124 6.23 -8.62 -5.87
C ASP A 124 5.93 -8.58 -7.38
N ALA A 125 4.66 -8.64 -7.77
CA ALA A 125 4.25 -8.47 -9.17
C ALA A 125 4.63 -7.09 -9.73
N ILE A 126 4.48 -6.02 -8.94
CA ILE A 126 4.93 -4.68 -9.35
C ILE A 126 6.44 -4.64 -9.54
N ASP A 127 7.22 -5.21 -8.64
CA ASP A 127 8.68 -5.24 -8.74
C ASP A 127 9.14 -5.96 -10.01
N GLU A 128 8.53 -7.11 -10.33
CA GLU A 128 8.81 -7.85 -11.56
C GLU A 128 8.39 -7.07 -12.82
N LEU A 129 7.21 -6.44 -12.81
CA LEU A 129 6.72 -5.64 -13.93
C LEU A 129 7.66 -4.46 -14.23
N VAL A 130 8.19 -3.78 -13.21
CA VAL A 130 9.15 -2.66 -13.39
C VAL A 130 10.36 -3.08 -14.22
N LEU A 131 10.84 -4.32 -14.05
CA LEU A 131 11.97 -4.84 -14.80
C LEU A 131 11.62 -5.05 -16.29
N ILE A 132 10.42 -5.55 -16.59
CA ILE A 132 10.05 -6.03 -17.93
C ILE A 132 9.29 -4.97 -18.77
N LEU A 133 8.73 -3.95 -18.13
CA LEU A 133 7.87 -2.92 -18.73
C LEU A 133 8.35 -2.38 -20.09
N SER A 134 7.43 -2.33 -21.05
CA SER A 134 7.61 -1.74 -22.39
C SER A 134 7.16 -0.27 -22.44
N HIS A 135 7.59 0.47 -23.46
CA HIS A 135 7.47 1.94 -23.55
C HIS A 135 6.03 2.48 -23.36
N ASN A 136 4.99 1.72 -23.74
CA ASN A 136 3.57 2.15 -23.69
C ASN A 136 2.87 1.90 -22.36
N GLU A 137 3.48 1.17 -21.42
CA GLU A 137 2.84 0.71 -20.18
C GLU A 137 3.21 1.56 -18.95
N HIS A 138 4.08 2.56 -19.14
CA HIS A 138 4.61 3.41 -18.07
C HIS A 138 3.58 4.33 -17.40
N GLU A 139 2.56 4.82 -18.13
CA GLU A 139 1.65 5.84 -17.58
C GLU A 139 0.82 5.33 -16.39
N ASN A 140 0.56 4.02 -16.30
CA ASN A 140 -0.26 3.45 -15.22
C ASN A 140 0.57 2.95 -14.01
N MET A 141 1.88 2.77 -14.15
CA MET A 141 2.70 2.13 -13.10
C MET A 141 2.81 2.98 -11.84
N LEU A 142 3.02 4.29 -11.98
CA LEU A 142 3.09 5.21 -10.83
C LEU A 142 1.78 5.25 -10.04
N ARG A 143 0.65 5.19 -10.76
CA ARG A 143 -0.68 5.13 -10.14
C ARG A 143 -0.87 3.83 -9.37
N GLN A 144 -0.54 2.69 -9.97
CA GLN A 144 -0.62 1.38 -9.31
C GLN A 144 0.27 1.32 -8.06
N MET A 145 1.49 1.84 -8.13
CA MET A 145 2.39 1.95 -6.96
C MET A 145 1.78 2.82 -5.86
N GLY A 146 1.17 3.96 -6.21
CA GLY A 146 0.49 4.83 -5.27
C GLY A 146 -0.70 4.15 -4.59
N GLU A 147 -1.53 3.43 -5.36
CA GLU A 147 -2.67 2.67 -4.84
C GLU A 147 -2.21 1.55 -3.90
N GLN A 148 -1.15 0.80 -4.23
CA GLN A 148 -0.61 -0.22 -3.33
C GLN A 148 -0.01 0.38 -2.07
N ARG A 149 0.71 1.51 -2.15
CA ARG A 149 1.23 2.20 -0.95
C ARG A 149 0.10 2.60 -0.01
N ARG A 150 -1.02 3.10 -0.54
CA ARG A 150 -2.20 3.45 0.27
C ARG A 150 -2.78 2.21 0.96
N ARG A 151 -2.89 1.08 0.27
CA ARG A 151 -3.38 -0.18 0.84
C ARG A 151 -2.46 -0.69 1.96
N ILE A 152 -1.15 -0.72 1.73
CA ILE A 152 -0.16 -1.09 2.77
C ILE A 152 -0.33 -0.20 4.00
N LEU A 153 -0.46 1.12 3.81
CA LEU A 153 -0.61 2.06 4.91
C LEU A 153 -1.91 1.84 5.68
N THR A 154 -3.04 1.64 4.99
CA THR A 154 -4.34 1.42 5.67
C THR A 154 -4.34 0.13 6.48
N THR A 155 -3.81 -0.96 5.92
CA THR A 155 -3.71 -2.25 6.63
C THR A 155 -2.72 -2.15 7.79
N TRP A 156 -1.60 -1.45 7.63
CA TRP A 156 -0.65 -1.22 8.72
C TRP A 156 -1.26 -0.38 9.85
N GLN A 157 -2.00 0.68 9.52
CA GLN A 157 -2.66 1.56 10.50
C GLN A 157 -3.76 0.84 11.29
N SER A 158 -4.47 -0.12 10.68
CA SER A 158 -5.45 -0.95 11.39
C SER A 158 -4.81 -2.09 12.18
N THR A 159 -3.68 -2.65 11.74
CA THR A 159 -3.08 -3.82 12.39
C THR A 159 -2.11 -3.47 13.51
N HIS A 160 -1.37 -2.37 13.40
CA HIS A 160 -0.35 -2.01 14.38
C HIS A 160 -0.89 -1.77 15.80
N PRO A 161 -1.97 -0.97 16.01
CA PRO A 161 -2.50 -0.72 17.35
C PRO A 161 -3.01 -1.98 18.06
N LYS A 162 -3.41 -3.00 17.29
CA LYS A 162 -3.88 -4.29 17.83
C LYS A 162 -2.81 -5.02 18.64
N ILE A 163 -1.52 -4.78 18.33
CA ILE A 163 -0.40 -5.36 19.07
C ILE A 163 -0.42 -4.89 20.53
N GLU A 164 -0.62 -3.59 20.76
CA GLU A 164 -0.62 -3.00 22.10
C GLU A 164 -1.78 -3.51 22.96
N VAL A 165 -2.95 -3.72 22.34
CA VAL A 165 -4.13 -4.31 23.01
C VAL A 165 -3.80 -5.72 23.50
N VAL A 166 -3.25 -6.58 22.63
CA VAL A 166 -2.90 -7.96 22.99
C VAL A 166 -1.76 -8.01 23.99
N GLU A 167 -0.73 -7.17 23.82
CA GLU A 167 0.40 -7.06 24.76
C GLU A 167 -0.08 -6.70 26.17
N THR A 168 -0.99 -5.73 26.28
CA THR A 168 -1.57 -5.32 27.56
C THR A 168 -2.38 -6.46 28.20
N LEU A 169 -3.17 -7.21 27.41
CA LEU A 169 -3.91 -8.38 27.90
C LEU A 169 -2.97 -9.49 28.41
N VAL A 170 -1.89 -9.78 27.68
CA VAL A 170 -0.86 -10.73 28.11
C VAL A 170 -0.24 -10.31 29.44
N HIS A 171 0.13 -9.03 29.58
CA HIS A 171 0.66 -8.50 30.84
C HIS A 171 -0.36 -8.55 31.97
N MET A 172 -1.63 -8.28 31.68
CA MET A 172 -2.71 -8.31 32.67
C MET A 172 -2.91 -9.74 33.22
N LEU A 173 -3.01 -10.74 32.35
CA LEU A 173 -3.18 -12.14 32.77
C LEU A 173 -1.96 -12.71 33.49
N SER A 174 -0.77 -12.23 33.11
CA SER A 174 0.49 -12.61 33.78
C SER A 174 0.70 -11.89 35.12
N SER A 175 -0.15 -10.92 35.47
CA SER A 175 -0.05 -10.16 36.72
C SER A 175 -0.59 -10.95 37.92
N ARG A 176 -0.18 -10.54 39.14
CA ARG A 176 -0.62 -11.18 40.41
C ARG A 176 -2.13 -11.09 40.68
N VAL A 177 -2.87 -10.32 39.89
CA VAL A 177 -4.33 -10.17 39.99
C VAL A 177 -5.03 -11.52 39.77
N TRP A 178 -4.49 -12.37 38.89
CA TRP A 178 -5.07 -13.67 38.55
C TRP A 178 -4.49 -14.84 39.37
N ALA A 179 -3.84 -14.55 40.51
CA ALA A 179 -3.17 -15.56 41.34
C ALA A 179 -4.11 -16.68 41.84
N MET A 180 -5.42 -16.45 41.89
CA MET A 180 -6.43 -17.46 42.28
C MET A 180 -6.67 -18.53 41.18
N GLN A 181 -6.46 -18.18 39.91
CA GLN A 181 -6.69 -19.03 38.73
C GLN A 181 -5.41 -19.14 37.87
N SER A 182 -4.25 -19.19 38.53
CA SER A 182 -2.94 -19.01 37.89
C SER A 182 -2.65 -19.99 36.74
N GLY A 183 -3.16 -21.23 36.80
CA GLY A 183 -2.98 -22.21 35.73
C GLY A 183 -3.77 -21.88 34.45
N LEU A 184 -5.01 -21.42 34.57
CA LEU A 184 -5.85 -21.04 33.41
C LEU A 184 -5.38 -19.71 32.81
N ALA A 185 -4.97 -18.76 33.66
CA ALA A 185 -4.43 -17.48 33.21
C ALA A 185 -3.09 -17.64 32.46
N GLU A 186 -2.22 -18.57 32.89
CA GLU A 186 -0.97 -18.90 32.20
C GLU A 186 -1.22 -19.50 30.81
N GLU A 187 -2.19 -20.41 30.70
CA GLU A 187 -2.58 -21.04 29.42
C GLU A 187 -3.14 -20.01 28.42
N VAL A 188 -4.06 -19.14 28.85
CA VAL A 188 -4.61 -18.08 27.98
C VAL A 188 -3.55 -17.02 27.63
N SER A 189 -2.65 -16.69 28.56
CA SER A 189 -1.52 -15.79 28.29
C SER A 189 -0.61 -16.35 27.18
N GLN A 190 -0.38 -17.66 27.18
CA GLN A 190 0.37 -18.33 26.10
C GLN A 190 -0.35 -18.23 24.75
N TYR A 191 -1.67 -18.43 24.72
CA TYR A 191 -2.48 -18.28 23.50
C TYR A 191 -2.47 -16.84 22.96
N LEU A 192 -2.66 -15.85 23.83
CA LEU A 192 -2.54 -14.43 23.43
C LEU A 192 -1.12 -14.08 22.96
N GLY A 193 -0.09 -14.73 23.49
CA GLY A 193 1.28 -14.62 23.00
C GLY A 193 1.43 -15.05 21.54
N ASP A 194 0.69 -16.06 21.09
CA ASP A 194 0.66 -16.50 19.70
C ASP A 194 0.00 -15.45 18.79
N VAL A 195 -1.16 -14.92 19.20
CA VAL A 195 -1.84 -13.81 18.51
C VAL A 195 -0.95 -12.58 18.38
N HIS A 196 -0.26 -12.21 19.45
CA HIS A 196 0.72 -11.12 19.44
C HIS A 196 1.84 -11.39 18.42
N GLY A 197 2.33 -12.64 18.34
CA GLY A 197 3.28 -13.09 17.33
C GLY A 197 2.77 -12.93 15.90
N HIS A 198 1.53 -13.36 15.62
CA HIS A 198 0.88 -13.21 14.32
C HIS A 198 0.70 -11.74 13.91
N LEU A 199 0.24 -10.87 14.82
CA LEU A 199 0.11 -9.43 14.56
C LEU A 199 1.47 -8.76 14.30
N THR A 200 2.50 -9.13 15.06
CA THR A 200 3.87 -8.63 14.84
C THR A 200 4.41 -9.08 13.48
N ALA A 201 4.20 -10.34 13.11
CA ALA A 201 4.58 -10.87 11.80
C ALA A 201 3.83 -10.15 10.66
N ALA A 202 2.54 -9.87 10.85
CA ALA A 202 1.71 -9.10 9.92
C ALA A 202 2.25 -7.68 9.68
N VAL A 203 2.52 -6.93 10.75
CA VAL A 203 3.12 -5.60 10.68
C VAL A 203 4.50 -5.62 10.01
N GLY A 204 5.31 -6.63 10.33
CA GLY A 204 6.59 -6.86 9.67
C GLY A 204 6.44 -7.11 8.16
N SER A 205 5.41 -7.84 7.74
CA SER A 205 5.09 -8.13 6.34
C SER A 205 4.69 -6.87 5.57
N CYS A 206 3.82 -6.03 6.14
CA CYS A 206 3.50 -4.70 5.60
C CYS A 206 4.77 -3.83 5.44
N SER A 207 5.67 -3.88 6.42
CA SER A 207 6.90 -3.09 6.42
C SER A 207 7.89 -3.57 5.34
N ARG A 208 8.01 -4.88 5.13
CA ARG A 208 8.80 -5.46 4.02
C ARG A 208 8.21 -5.10 2.67
N ALA A 209 6.89 -5.20 2.51
CA ALA A 209 6.19 -4.84 1.28
C ALA A 209 6.40 -3.36 0.93
N GLU A 210 6.34 -2.46 1.91
CA GLU A 210 6.65 -1.04 1.71
C GLU A 210 8.09 -0.84 1.21
N ALA A 211 9.06 -1.49 1.84
CA ALA A 211 10.47 -1.37 1.47
C ALA A 211 10.75 -1.87 0.05
N VAL A 212 10.14 -2.99 -0.36
CA VAL A 212 10.21 -3.48 -1.74
C VAL A 212 9.60 -2.45 -2.69
N LEU A 213 8.36 -2.01 -2.44
CA LEU A 213 7.66 -1.04 -3.29
C LEU A 213 8.42 0.29 -3.43
N SER A 214 9.06 0.76 -2.36
CA SER A 214 9.88 1.97 -2.36
C SER A 214 11.13 1.83 -3.24
N ARG A 215 11.79 0.67 -3.18
CA ARG A 215 12.91 0.33 -4.06
C ARG A 215 12.43 0.20 -5.51
N SER A 216 11.33 -0.48 -5.78
CA SER A 216 10.76 -0.62 -7.13
C SER A 216 10.41 0.74 -7.74
N HIS A 217 9.84 1.65 -6.95
CA HIS A 217 9.56 3.03 -7.38
C HIS A 217 10.84 3.78 -7.79
N SER A 218 11.92 3.64 -7.01
CA SER A 218 13.22 4.25 -7.33
C SER A 218 13.83 3.66 -8.60
N ASN A 219 13.80 2.32 -8.73
CA ASN A 219 14.28 1.60 -9.90
C ASN A 219 13.50 2.00 -11.17
N TYR A 220 12.18 2.18 -11.03
CA TYR A 220 11.30 2.60 -12.11
C TYR A 220 11.65 4.00 -12.63
N LEU A 221 11.81 4.98 -11.74
CA LEU A 221 12.22 6.33 -12.14
C LEU A 221 13.60 6.35 -12.80
N ALA A 222 14.53 5.53 -12.30
CA ALA A 222 15.85 5.38 -12.92
C ALA A 222 15.75 4.80 -14.34
N LYS A 223 14.90 3.78 -14.57
CA LYS A 223 14.65 3.19 -15.88
C LYS A 223 14.06 4.22 -16.86
N ILE A 224 13.04 4.98 -16.44
CA ILE A 224 12.47 6.07 -17.27
C ILE A 224 13.54 7.09 -17.65
N SER A 225 14.37 7.51 -16.70
CA SER A 225 15.44 8.47 -16.95
C SER A 225 16.44 7.95 -17.99
N LEU A 226 16.82 6.67 -17.90
CA LEU A 226 17.68 6.01 -18.87
C LEU A 226 17.02 5.91 -20.26
N GLU A 227 15.74 5.57 -20.32
CA GLU A 227 14.98 5.50 -21.59
C GLU A 227 14.84 6.86 -22.24
N LEU A 228 14.50 7.91 -21.48
CA LEU A 228 14.42 9.28 -21.97
C LEU A 228 15.79 9.78 -22.49
N SER A 229 16.86 9.45 -21.78
CA SER A 229 18.23 9.79 -22.19
C SER A 229 18.62 9.08 -23.50
N ARG A 230 18.29 7.78 -23.64
CA ARG A 230 18.51 7.03 -24.89
C ARG A 230 17.68 7.58 -26.04
N ALA A 231 16.38 7.84 -25.84
CA ALA A 231 15.52 8.44 -26.85
C ALA A 231 16.03 9.82 -27.30
N THR A 232 16.56 10.61 -26.36
CA THR A 232 17.20 11.90 -26.66
C THR A 232 18.49 11.72 -27.45
N PHE A 233 19.34 10.75 -27.08
CA PHE A 233 20.57 10.44 -27.81
C PHE A 233 20.28 9.97 -29.25
N ASP A 234 19.33 9.05 -29.41
CA ASP A 234 18.91 8.55 -30.73
C ASP A 234 18.28 9.67 -31.58
N SER A 235 17.46 10.54 -30.97
CA SER A 235 16.90 11.73 -31.63
C SER A 235 17.99 12.74 -32.04
N ASN A 236 18.99 12.96 -31.19
CA ASN A 236 20.12 13.82 -31.51
C ASN A 236 20.89 13.29 -32.71
N SER A 237 21.15 11.98 -32.76
CA SER A 237 21.80 11.36 -33.92
C SER A 237 20.99 11.50 -35.21
N THR A 238 19.66 11.51 -35.12
CA THR A 238 18.78 11.71 -36.28
C THR A 238 18.76 13.17 -36.73
N THR A 239 18.69 14.10 -35.78
CA THR A 239 18.78 15.56 -36.03
C THR A 239 20.12 15.92 -36.66
N GLU A 240 21.18 15.24 -36.27
CA GLU A 240 22.52 15.39 -36.83
C GLU A 240 22.57 15.04 -38.32
N ARG A 241 21.90 13.96 -38.74
CA ARG A 241 21.77 13.59 -40.17
C ARG A 241 21.03 14.65 -40.98
N TRP A 242 19.96 15.23 -40.45
CA TRP A 242 19.25 16.34 -41.09
C TRP A 242 20.10 17.62 -41.15
N THR A 243 20.89 17.89 -40.12
CA THR A 243 21.80 19.03 -40.06
C THR A 243 22.92 18.89 -41.10
N MET A 244 23.47 17.69 -41.27
CA MET A 244 24.43 17.39 -42.33
C MET A 244 23.83 17.70 -43.71
N LEU A 245 22.63 17.18 -44.00
CA LEU A 245 21.95 17.44 -45.26
C LEU A 245 21.71 18.94 -45.48
N GLY A 246 21.21 19.65 -44.47
CA GLY A 246 20.97 21.09 -44.52
C GLY A 246 22.24 21.90 -44.78
N THR A 247 23.36 21.51 -44.19
CA THR A 247 24.66 22.18 -44.38
C THR A 247 25.16 22.04 -45.83
N ILE A 248 24.83 20.96 -46.52
CA ILE A 248 25.19 20.75 -47.93
C ILE A 248 24.21 21.49 -48.85
N VAL A 249 22.91 21.32 -48.62
CA VAL A 249 21.85 21.77 -49.54
C VAL A 249 21.65 23.29 -49.51
N VAL A 250 21.70 23.93 -48.33
CA VAL A 250 21.38 25.37 -48.21
C VAL A 250 22.35 26.26 -49.02
N PRO A 251 23.68 26.11 -48.92
CA PRO A 251 24.61 26.94 -49.68
C PRO A 251 24.54 26.68 -51.19
N ILE A 252 24.38 25.42 -51.60
CA ILE A 252 24.22 25.06 -53.02
C ILE A 252 22.95 25.72 -53.59
N ASN A 253 21.84 25.65 -52.87
CA ASN A 253 20.58 26.30 -53.25
C ASN A 253 20.71 27.82 -53.35
N ILE A 254 21.46 28.45 -52.46
CA ILE A 254 21.72 29.89 -52.53
C ILE A 254 22.45 30.22 -53.84
N VAL A 255 23.53 29.50 -54.17
CA VAL A 255 24.33 29.76 -55.38
C VAL A 255 23.52 29.48 -56.65
N THR A 256 22.78 28.37 -56.71
CA THR A 256 21.90 28.08 -57.87
C THR A 256 20.79 29.11 -58.02
N SER A 257 20.24 29.62 -56.91
CA SER A 257 19.22 30.67 -56.94
C SER A 257 19.78 31.97 -57.51
N PHE A 258 20.96 32.42 -57.06
CA PHE A 258 21.61 33.62 -57.59
C PHE A 258 21.89 33.54 -59.11
N LEU A 259 22.28 32.37 -59.60
CA LEU A 259 22.51 32.13 -61.04
C LEU A 259 21.21 31.99 -61.85
N GLY A 260 20.09 31.68 -61.19
CA GLY A 260 18.76 31.60 -61.81
C GLY A 260 18.04 32.95 -61.90
N VAL A 261 18.53 33.98 -61.21
CA VAL A 261 18.00 35.34 -61.35
C VAL A 261 18.48 35.93 -62.68
N ASN A 262 17.61 36.70 -63.33
CA ASN A 262 17.89 37.39 -64.59
C ASN A 262 18.81 38.62 -64.38
N LEU A 263 19.94 38.42 -63.70
CA LEU A 263 20.98 39.41 -63.44
C LEU A 263 22.24 39.06 -64.25
N LYS A 264 23.03 40.08 -64.61
CA LYS A 264 24.27 39.85 -65.36
C LYS A 264 25.28 39.09 -64.50
N VAL A 265 25.59 37.84 -64.84
CA VAL A 265 26.56 37.03 -64.09
C VAL A 265 28.00 37.30 -64.58
N PRO A 266 29.01 37.22 -63.70
CA PRO A 266 30.40 37.41 -64.10
C PRO A 266 30.80 36.41 -65.19
N GLY A 267 31.23 36.90 -66.35
CA GLY A 267 31.65 36.07 -67.48
C GLY A 267 30.56 35.72 -68.50
N GLN A 268 29.38 36.34 -68.43
CA GLN A 268 28.26 36.12 -69.36
C GLN A 268 28.48 36.68 -70.78
N ASP A 269 29.42 37.63 -70.95
CA ASP A 269 29.71 38.28 -72.25
C ASP A 269 30.74 37.53 -73.12
N ARG A 270 31.15 36.33 -72.70
CA ARG A 270 32.03 35.44 -73.48
C ARG A 270 31.25 34.19 -73.87
N ASP A 271 31.32 33.77 -75.13
CA ASP A 271 30.69 32.54 -75.65
C ASP A 271 31.30 31.23 -75.09
N ASP A 272 32.10 31.33 -74.02
CA ASP A 272 32.89 30.24 -73.47
C ASP A 272 32.17 29.62 -72.26
N THR A 273 31.81 28.34 -72.36
CA THR A 273 31.10 27.58 -71.31
C THR A 273 31.95 27.30 -70.06
N LEU A 274 33.22 27.71 -70.07
CA LEU A 274 34.20 27.44 -69.03
C LEU A 274 33.77 27.97 -67.64
N ASN A 275 33.15 29.15 -67.56
CA ASN A 275 32.67 29.73 -66.29
C ASN A 275 31.56 28.89 -65.64
N PHE A 276 30.68 28.28 -66.43
CA PHE A 276 29.65 27.38 -65.94
C PHE A 276 30.26 26.12 -65.32
N PHE A 277 31.24 25.51 -66.00
CA PHE A 277 31.95 24.33 -65.49
C PHE A 277 32.77 24.63 -64.23
N ILE A 278 33.37 25.83 -64.10
CA ILE A 278 34.07 26.26 -62.88
C ILE A 278 33.11 26.29 -61.68
N VAL A 279 31.94 26.92 -61.82
CA VAL A 279 30.99 27.03 -60.70
C VAL A 279 30.45 25.65 -60.28
N MET A 280 30.14 24.79 -61.26
CA MET A 280 29.77 23.40 -61.00
C MET A 280 30.89 22.64 -60.27
N ALA A 281 32.14 22.79 -60.69
CA ALA A 281 33.28 22.17 -60.02
C ALA A 281 33.42 22.68 -58.57
N CYS A 282 33.26 23.98 -58.33
CA CYS A 282 33.29 24.55 -56.98
C CYS A 282 32.18 23.99 -56.08
N MET A 283 30.96 23.82 -56.59
CA MET A 283 29.85 23.22 -55.83
C MET A 283 30.14 21.76 -55.45
N VAL A 284 30.69 20.98 -56.39
CA VAL A 284 31.05 19.57 -56.14
C VAL A 284 32.20 19.47 -55.12
N ILE A 285 33.19 20.36 -55.21
CA ILE A 285 34.29 20.45 -54.23
C ILE A 285 33.76 20.82 -52.84
N TYR A 286 32.83 21.77 -52.76
CA TYR A 286 32.19 22.14 -51.49
C TYR A 286 31.41 20.99 -50.86
N ALA A 287 30.58 20.30 -51.65
CA ALA A 287 29.79 19.15 -51.19
C ALA A 287 30.70 17.99 -50.72
N SER A 288 31.78 17.70 -51.46
CA SER A 288 32.73 16.66 -51.09
C SER A 288 33.58 17.02 -49.87
N ALA A 289 34.00 18.28 -49.73
CA ALA A 289 34.72 18.77 -48.57
C ALA A 289 33.88 18.72 -47.28
N THR A 290 32.60 19.12 -47.36
CA THR A 290 31.67 19.03 -46.23
C THR A 290 31.39 17.59 -45.85
N LEU A 291 31.16 16.68 -46.80
CA LEU A 291 31.02 15.24 -46.53
C LEU A 291 32.27 14.64 -45.88
N ALA A 292 33.46 14.99 -46.37
CA ALA A 292 34.72 14.53 -45.79
C ALA A 292 34.92 15.04 -44.36
N PHE A 293 34.55 16.29 -44.08
CA PHE A 293 34.59 16.87 -42.73
C PHE A 293 33.66 16.12 -41.75
N TRP A 294 32.42 15.85 -42.17
CA TRP A 294 31.46 15.09 -41.37
C TRP A 294 31.91 13.64 -41.14
N ARG A 295 32.54 13.02 -42.13
CA ARG A 295 33.11 11.66 -42.02
C ARG A 295 34.33 11.60 -41.11
N TRP A 296 35.20 12.61 -41.16
CA TRP A 296 36.37 12.72 -40.27
C TRP A 296 35.97 12.89 -38.81
N ARG A 297 34.85 13.56 -38.54
CA ARG A 297 34.31 13.78 -37.19
C ARG A 297 33.67 12.52 -36.57
N GLN A 298 33.73 11.35 -37.23
CA GLN A 298 33.21 10.06 -36.74
C GLN A 298 31.71 10.05 -36.42
N ILE A 299 30.91 10.73 -37.24
CA ILE A 299 29.44 10.72 -37.20
C ILE A 299 28.85 9.76 -38.28
N ILE A 300 29.73 9.16 -39.09
CA ILE A 300 29.47 8.16 -40.12
C ILE A 300 30.34 6.94 -39.80
#